data_AF-A0AAU5IH93-F1
#
_entry.id   AF-A0AAU5IH93-F1
#
_cell.length_a   1.000
_cell.length_b   1.000
_cell.length_c   1.000
_cell.angle_alpha   90.00
_cell.angle_beta   90.00
_cell.angle_gamma   90.00
#
_symmetry.space_group_name_H-M   'P 1'
#
loop_
_entity.id
_entity.type
_entity.pdbx_description
1 polymer ?
#
loop_
_entity_poly.entity_id
_entity_poly.type
_entity_poly.pdbx_seq_one_letter_code
_entity_poly.pdbx_strand_id
1 'polypeptide(L)'
;MSEEEWERFLRESVTGAAGAPVEPSARAREVERRLRERPGPPEGWRTYSPARPRRRTGWYLTGLVTAAALLVVALFPQQVVGWFGGKDGGQDGAPLAAESDSPRKAPGAGPDLRPTLAEPFRGSPAARWADGAAGITVPPAGATGWMDAAQVERALRQSRDFLVAAGLNSRVLRGERPAKAIALLNPHQTDVQEYLRTALSSTAPTDKTDPLLLFSRFRPGQSRLVGDVVRTRGRLTYREGKRGAVEVTADVTFVYPVTPAGDSGQDAEVVRTIVRREVVMSWDDPAEVITEPGTMSLVSYALDTTNGGCSAPTGYFVPPFGAADEQSADEAHHVDPYDRSKPIGMGDGTAATGDSCATATRS
;
A
#
# COMPACT_ATOMS: atom_id res chain seq x y z
N MET A 1 -55.10 86.32 16.24
CA MET A 1 -54.11 86.05 15.20
C MET A 1 -53.56 87.38 14.75
N SER A 2 -52.27 87.60 14.96
CA SER A 2 -51.64 88.86 14.57
C SER A 2 -51.28 88.84 13.08
N GLU A 3 -51.20 90.03 12.48
CA GLU A 3 -50.88 90.24 11.06
C GLU A 3 -49.53 89.62 10.67
N GLU A 4 -48.59 89.55 11.62
CA GLU A 4 -47.27 88.92 11.48
C GLU A 4 -47.32 87.39 11.33
N GLU A 5 -48.32 86.72 11.91
CA GLU A 5 -48.49 85.27 11.76
C GLU A 5 -49.03 84.93 10.37
N TRP A 6 -49.86 85.82 9.81
CA TRP A 6 -50.42 85.65 8.46
C TRP A 6 -49.36 85.96 7.40
N GLU A 7 -48.57 87.02 7.55
CA GLU A 7 -47.45 87.25 6.63
C GLU A 7 -46.45 86.08 6.61
N ARG A 8 -46.19 85.47 7.76
CA ARG A 8 -45.28 84.31 7.86
C ARG A 8 -45.85 83.09 7.13
N PHE A 9 -47.13 82.79 7.33
CA PHE A 9 -47.79 81.67 6.67
C PHE A 9 -47.90 81.88 5.15
N LEU A 10 -48.15 83.10 4.65
CA LEU A 10 -48.09 83.41 3.21
C LEU A 10 -46.67 83.22 2.65
N ARG A 11 -45.66 83.66 3.40
CA ARG A 11 -44.27 83.54 2.96
C ARG A 11 -43.84 82.07 2.87
N GLU A 12 -44.20 81.24 3.85
CA GLU A 12 -43.92 79.79 3.85
C GLU A 12 -44.70 78.99 2.79
N SER A 13 -45.94 79.38 2.49
CA SER A 13 -46.75 78.68 1.48
C SER A 13 -46.34 79.00 0.04
N VAL A 14 -45.71 80.16 -0.22
CA VAL A 14 -45.17 80.50 -1.55
C VAL A 14 -43.76 79.92 -1.76
N THR A 15 -42.90 79.88 -0.74
CA THR A 15 -41.53 79.35 -0.89
C THR A 15 -41.42 77.83 -0.75
N GLY A 16 -42.47 77.18 -0.23
CA GLY A 16 -42.45 75.76 0.10
C GLY A 16 -41.69 75.47 1.39
N ALA A 17 -42.20 74.57 2.22
CA ALA A 17 -41.56 74.19 3.48
C ALA A 17 -40.24 73.43 3.23
N ALA A 18 -39.14 73.89 3.82
CA ALA A 18 -37.87 73.19 3.79
C ALA A 18 -38.00 71.84 4.51
N GLY A 19 -37.92 70.73 3.77
CA GLY A 19 -37.97 69.37 4.33
C GLY A 19 -39.22 68.56 4.02
N ALA A 20 -40.12 69.04 3.15
CA ALA A 20 -41.22 68.19 2.66
C ALA A 20 -40.66 67.03 1.80
N PRO A 21 -41.04 65.77 2.09
CA PRO A 21 -40.57 64.61 1.32
C PRO A 21 -41.06 64.71 -0.14
N VAL A 22 -40.11 64.80 -1.07
CA VAL A 22 -40.41 64.88 -2.50
C VAL A 22 -40.78 63.49 -2.99
N GLU A 23 -42.05 63.29 -3.34
CA GLU A 23 -42.52 62.03 -3.89
C GLU A 23 -41.88 61.79 -5.28
N PRO A 24 -41.32 60.59 -5.54
CA PRO A 24 -40.73 60.31 -6.85
C PRO A 24 -41.80 60.43 -7.93
N SER A 25 -41.51 61.19 -8.98
CA SER A 25 -42.39 61.31 -10.15
C SER A 25 -42.72 59.93 -10.73
N ALA A 26 -43.87 59.81 -11.42
CA ALA A 26 -44.30 58.55 -12.03
C ALA A 26 -43.22 57.94 -12.94
N ARG A 27 -42.44 58.79 -13.64
CA ARG A 27 -41.28 58.35 -14.44
C ARG A 27 -40.15 57.77 -13.60
N ALA A 28 -39.86 58.34 -12.44
CA ALA A 28 -38.80 57.82 -11.56
C ALA A 28 -39.14 56.41 -11.05
N ARG A 29 -40.41 56.17 -10.69
CA ARG A 29 -40.89 54.85 -10.25
C ARG A 29 -40.82 53.81 -11.39
N GLU A 30 -41.12 54.23 -12.61
CA GLU A 30 -41.08 53.34 -13.77
C GLU A 30 -39.65 52.97 -14.20
N VAL A 31 -38.69 53.89 -14.01
CA VAL A 31 -37.25 53.62 -14.23
C VAL A 31 -36.69 52.70 -13.16
N GLU A 32 -37.02 52.93 -11.89
CA GLU A 32 -36.58 52.09 -10.79
C GLU A 32 -37.11 50.65 -10.92
N ARG A 33 -38.38 50.48 -11.34
CA ARG A 33 -38.95 49.17 -11.66
C ARG A 33 -38.19 48.49 -12.81
N ARG A 34 -37.88 49.22 -13.88
CA ARG A 34 -37.14 48.68 -15.04
C ARG A 34 -35.72 48.22 -14.69
N LEU A 35 -35.05 48.92 -13.78
CA LEU A 35 -33.72 48.57 -13.31
C LEU A 35 -33.74 47.33 -12.40
N ARG A 36 -34.79 47.14 -11.58
CA ARG A 36 -34.97 45.89 -10.80
C ARG A 36 -35.28 44.68 -11.68
N GLU A 37 -36.05 44.85 -12.75
CA GLU A 37 -36.45 43.74 -13.63
C GLU A 37 -35.36 43.30 -14.61
N ARG A 38 -34.28 44.09 -14.81
CA ARG A 38 -33.16 43.76 -15.69
C ARG A 38 -31.80 44.13 -15.05
N PRO A 39 -31.17 43.26 -14.26
CA PRO A 39 -29.89 43.55 -13.60
C PRO A 39 -28.66 43.41 -14.53
N GLY A 40 -28.84 43.43 -15.86
CA GLY A 40 -27.77 43.28 -16.84
C GLY A 40 -27.37 44.60 -17.50
N PRO A 41 -26.08 44.83 -17.83
CA PRO A 41 -25.63 46.04 -18.49
C PRO A 41 -26.31 46.22 -19.87
N PRO A 42 -26.59 47.47 -20.30
CA PRO A 42 -27.25 47.71 -21.59
C PRO A 42 -26.34 47.31 -22.75
N GLU A 43 -26.86 46.50 -23.67
CA GLU A 43 -26.17 46.16 -24.92
C GLU A 43 -26.05 47.41 -25.81
N GLY A 44 -24.79 47.82 -26.07
CA GLY A 44 -24.48 48.97 -26.89
C GLY A 44 -24.94 48.81 -28.33
N TRP A 45 -25.59 49.84 -28.87
CA TRP A 45 -26.00 49.89 -30.27
C TRP A 45 -24.75 49.97 -31.17
N ARG A 46 -24.51 48.90 -31.92
CA ARG A 46 -23.38 48.61 -32.83
C ARG A 46 -22.13 48.03 -32.16
N THR A 47 -22.20 46.75 -31.81
CA THR A 47 -21.03 45.87 -31.82
C THR A 47 -21.26 44.72 -32.79
N TYR A 48 -20.43 44.67 -33.82
CA TYR A 48 -20.28 43.53 -34.72
C TYR A 48 -19.75 42.35 -33.89
N SER A 49 -20.61 41.37 -33.61
CA SER A 49 -20.18 40.08 -33.06
C SER A 49 -19.69 39.20 -34.22
N PRO A 50 -18.38 38.90 -34.35
CA PRO A 50 -17.97 37.89 -35.30
C PRO A 50 -18.61 36.57 -34.92
N ALA A 51 -19.10 35.82 -35.91
CA ALA A 51 -19.67 34.50 -35.70
C ALA A 51 -18.69 33.66 -34.88
N ARG A 52 -19.10 33.25 -33.66
CA ARG A 52 -18.32 32.31 -32.85
C ARG A 52 -18.04 31.09 -33.73
N PRO A 53 -16.77 30.70 -33.97
CA PRO A 53 -16.51 29.45 -34.64
C PRO A 53 -17.21 28.37 -33.82
N ARG A 54 -18.07 27.58 -34.49
CA ARG A 54 -18.79 26.46 -33.88
C ARG A 54 -17.72 25.48 -33.42
N ARG A 55 -17.24 25.69 -32.21
CA ARG A 55 -16.08 25.03 -31.62
C ARG A 55 -16.47 23.56 -31.57
N ARG A 56 -15.83 22.73 -32.41
CA ARG A 56 -15.95 21.25 -32.41
C ARG A 56 -15.33 20.66 -31.13
N THR A 57 -15.46 21.34 -30.00
CA THR A 57 -14.89 20.95 -28.69
C THR A 57 -15.45 19.62 -28.24
N GLY A 58 -16.69 19.28 -28.65
CA GLY A 58 -17.26 17.95 -28.43
C GLY A 58 -16.39 16.83 -29.02
N TRP A 59 -15.91 16.98 -30.26
CA TRP A 59 -15.13 15.95 -30.97
C TRP A 59 -13.68 15.86 -30.50
N TYR A 60 -13.07 17.00 -30.12
CA TYR A 60 -11.75 17.01 -29.48
C TYR A 60 -11.78 16.41 -28.07
N LEU A 61 -12.86 16.61 -27.31
CA LEU A 61 -13.04 15.98 -26.00
C LEU A 61 -13.31 14.47 -26.13
N THR A 62 -14.12 14.03 -27.10
CA THR A 62 -14.25 12.58 -27.36
C THR A 62 -12.93 11.99 -27.82
N GLY A 63 -12.22 12.65 -28.75
CA GLY A 63 -10.90 12.22 -29.20
C GLY A 63 -9.86 12.15 -28.08
N LEU A 64 -9.85 13.13 -27.17
CA LEU A 64 -8.95 13.16 -26.00
C LEU A 64 -9.31 12.05 -25.01
N VAL A 65 -10.60 11.83 -24.74
CA VAL A 65 -11.06 10.77 -23.83
C VAL A 65 -10.77 9.39 -24.42
N THR A 66 -11.01 9.18 -25.72
CA THR A 66 -10.68 7.93 -26.40
C THR A 66 -9.17 7.71 -26.45
N ALA A 67 -8.37 8.74 -26.73
CA ALA A 67 -6.91 8.65 -26.71
C ALA A 67 -6.38 8.36 -25.30
N ALA A 68 -6.94 9.01 -24.26
CA ALA A 68 -6.59 8.75 -22.87
C ALA A 68 -7.00 7.34 -22.44
N ALA A 69 -8.19 6.86 -22.84
CA ALA A 69 -8.63 5.50 -22.57
C ALA A 69 -7.75 4.46 -23.27
N LEU A 70 -7.38 4.69 -24.53
CA LEU A 70 -6.44 3.82 -25.26
C LEU A 70 -5.03 3.87 -24.66
N LEU A 71 -4.59 5.03 -24.16
CA LEU A 71 -3.29 5.19 -23.51
C LEU A 71 -3.29 4.52 -22.12
N VAL A 72 -4.40 4.54 -21.40
CA VAL A 72 -4.59 3.75 -20.16
C VAL A 72 -4.61 2.25 -20.47
N VAL A 73 -5.29 1.81 -21.53
CA VAL A 73 -5.27 0.40 -21.98
C VAL A 73 -3.86 -0.04 -22.41
N ALA A 74 -3.09 0.83 -23.07
CA ALA A 74 -1.74 0.53 -23.53
C ALA A 74 -0.71 0.53 -22.39
N LEU A 75 -0.84 1.43 -21.40
CA LEU A 75 0.08 1.50 -20.26
C LEU A 75 -0.29 0.53 -19.14
N PHE A 76 -1.56 0.12 -19.04
CA PHE A 76 -2.06 -0.78 -17.99
C PHE A 76 -2.92 -1.92 -18.56
N PRO A 77 -2.41 -2.73 -19.51
CA PRO A 77 -3.20 -3.79 -20.15
C PRO A 77 -3.75 -4.81 -19.14
N GLN A 78 -3.09 -4.98 -17.99
CA GLN A 78 -3.49 -5.92 -16.94
C GLN A 78 -4.65 -5.43 -16.04
N GLN A 79 -4.99 -4.13 -16.04
CA GLN A 79 -6.08 -3.61 -15.18
C GLN A 79 -7.46 -3.60 -15.85
N VAL A 80 -7.50 -3.60 -17.19
CA VAL A 80 -8.76 -3.53 -17.96
C VAL A 80 -9.42 -4.91 -18.11
N VAL A 81 -8.63 -6.00 -18.01
CA VAL A 81 -9.11 -7.38 -18.15
C VAL A 81 -9.94 -7.85 -16.92
N GLY A 82 -9.84 -7.15 -15.77
CA GLY A 82 -10.51 -7.55 -14.53
C GLY A 82 -11.99 -7.17 -14.39
N TRP A 83 -12.58 -6.46 -15.36
CA TRP A 83 -13.95 -5.93 -15.24
C TRP A 83 -15.03 -6.77 -15.94
N PHE A 84 -14.66 -7.80 -16.70
CA PHE A 84 -15.60 -8.70 -17.37
C PHE A 84 -15.38 -10.16 -16.98
N GLY A 85 -16.40 -10.77 -16.38
CA GLY A 85 -16.55 -12.22 -16.15
C GLY A 85 -16.49 -12.59 -14.67
N GLY A 86 -17.52 -13.15 -14.03
CA GLY A 86 -18.52 -14.09 -14.54
C GLY A 86 -18.12 -15.52 -14.14
N LYS A 87 -18.97 -16.15 -13.32
CA LYS A 87 -18.88 -17.47 -12.67
C LYS A 87 -18.13 -18.59 -13.42
N ASP A 88 -17.42 -19.36 -12.60
CA ASP A 88 -17.07 -20.80 -12.67
C ASP A 88 -16.12 -21.32 -13.78
N GLY A 89 -15.06 -22.02 -13.31
CA GLY A 89 -14.40 -23.11 -14.05
C GLY A 89 -13.08 -22.78 -14.73
N GLY A 90 -11.96 -23.19 -14.11
CA GLY A 90 -10.67 -23.49 -14.77
C GLY A 90 -9.98 -22.33 -15.50
N GLN A 91 -9.23 -21.50 -14.77
CA GLN A 91 -8.27 -20.56 -15.37
C GLN A 91 -6.87 -20.79 -14.81
N ASP A 92 -6.15 -21.72 -15.43
CA ASP A 92 -4.70 -21.78 -15.30
C ASP A 92 -4.10 -20.52 -15.93
N GLY A 93 -3.65 -19.58 -15.11
CA GLY A 93 -2.83 -18.43 -15.53
C GLY A 93 -3.33 -17.03 -15.17
N ALA A 94 -4.59 -16.85 -14.78
CA ALA A 94 -5.08 -15.52 -14.39
C ALA A 94 -4.54 -15.11 -13.00
N PRO A 95 -4.07 -13.87 -12.76
CA PRO A 95 -3.66 -13.42 -11.43
C PRO A 95 -4.77 -13.62 -10.39
N LEU A 96 -4.38 -13.99 -9.16
CA LEU A 96 -5.31 -14.06 -8.04
C LEU A 96 -5.71 -12.66 -7.58
N ALA A 97 -6.95 -12.51 -7.14
CA ALA A 97 -7.41 -11.31 -6.47
C ALA A 97 -6.61 -11.05 -5.17
N ALA A 98 -6.57 -9.77 -4.79
CA ALA A 98 -6.05 -9.32 -3.50
C ALA A 98 -6.70 -10.09 -2.35
N GLU A 99 -5.93 -10.33 -1.30
CA GLU A 99 -6.39 -11.15 -0.18
C GLU A 99 -7.19 -10.31 0.81
N SER A 100 -8.49 -10.58 0.93
CA SER A 100 -9.37 -9.94 1.92
C SER A 100 -9.40 -10.66 3.26
N ASP A 101 -9.26 -11.98 3.25
CA ASP A 101 -9.48 -12.85 4.41
C ASP A 101 -8.33 -13.85 4.59
N SER A 102 -8.14 -14.35 5.82
CA SER A 102 -7.17 -15.43 6.07
C SER A 102 -7.57 -16.68 5.29
N PRO A 103 -6.64 -17.32 4.56
CA PRO A 103 -6.91 -18.57 3.89
C PRO A 103 -7.23 -19.65 4.92
N ARG A 104 -8.13 -20.57 4.55
CA ARG A 104 -8.57 -21.68 5.44
C ARG A 104 -8.06 -23.05 5.03
N LYS A 105 -7.45 -23.14 3.86
CA LYS A 105 -6.92 -24.37 3.27
C LYS A 105 -5.68 -24.06 2.43
N ALA A 106 -4.82 -25.06 2.29
CA ALA A 106 -3.74 -25.07 1.33
C ALA A 106 -4.25 -24.83 -0.11
N PRO A 107 -3.46 -24.17 -0.98
CA PRO A 107 -3.77 -24.11 -2.41
C PRO A 107 -3.85 -25.51 -3.03
N GLY A 108 -4.76 -25.68 -3.99
CA GLY A 108 -4.93 -26.94 -4.72
C GLY A 108 -3.65 -27.39 -5.43
N ALA A 109 -3.59 -28.67 -5.82
CA ALA A 109 -2.46 -29.22 -6.55
C ALA A 109 -2.27 -28.48 -7.88
N GLY A 110 -1.03 -28.08 -8.15
CA GLY A 110 -0.59 -27.53 -9.43
C GLY A 110 0.23 -28.57 -10.20
N PRO A 111 0.53 -28.30 -11.48
CA PRO A 111 1.43 -29.16 -12.25
C PRO A 111 2.84 -29.11 -11.65
N ASP A 112 3.46 -30.28 -11.47
CA ASP A 112 4.82 -30.42 -10.96
C ASP A 112 5.84 -30.06 -12.04
N LEU A 113 6.06 -28.77 -12.23
CA LEU A 113 6.96 -28.21 -13.24
C LEU A 113 8.11 -27.51 -12.54
N ARG A 114 9.34 -27.84 -12.93
CA ARG A 114 10.53 -27.19 -12.40
C ARG A 114 10.59 -25.72 -12.84
N PRO A 115 10.98 -24.78 -11.94
CA PRO A 115 11.23 -23.40 -12.31
C PRO A 115 12.44 -23.29 -13.24
N THR A 116 12.46 -22.25 -14.07
CA THR A 116 13.59 -21.94 -14.96
C THR A 116 14.00 -20.48 -14.79
N LEU A 117 15.15 -20.08 -15.33
CA LEU A 117 15.55 -18.67 -15.31
C LEU A 117 14.52 -17.75 -16.00
N ALA A 118 13.86 -18.23 -17.06
CA ALA A 118 12.83 -17.49 -17.78
C ALA A 118 11.47 -17.52 -17.08
N GLU A 119 11.14 -18.62 -16.41
CA GLU A 119 9.88 -18.82 -15.70
C GLU A 119 10.12 -19.24 -14.23
N PRO A 120 10.65 -18.34 -13.39
CA PRO A 120 11.13 -18.68 -12.05
C PRO A 120 10.05 -19.15 -11.06
N PHE A 121 8.78 -18.91 -11.38
CA PHE A 121 7.63 -19.29 -10.55
C PHE A 121 6.80 -20.43 -11.14
N ARG A 122 7.21 -20.99 -12.28
CA ARG A 122 6.51 -22.09 -12.94
C ARG A 122 6.34 -23.27 -11.99
N GLY A 123 5.19 -23.94 -12.10
CA GLY A 123 4.84 -25.10 -11.26
C GLY A 123 4.46 -24.76 -9.81
N SER A 124 4.25 -23.48 -9.49
CA SER A 124 3.92 -23.05 -8.13
C SER A 124 2.64 -22.21 -8.05
N PRO A 125 1.94 -22.22 -6.89
CA PRO A 125 0.87 -21.26 -6.62
C PRO A 125 1.30 -19.80 -6.79
N ALA A 126 2.58 -19.50 -6.55
CA ALA A 126 3.13 -18.15 -6.66
C ALA A 126 3.14 -17.60 -8.10
N ALA A 127 3.04 -18.46 -9.13
CA ALA A 127 2.89 -18.01 -10.52
C ALA A 127 1.70 -17.07 -10.72
N ARG A 128 0.66 -17.19 -9.88
CA ARG A 128 -0.56 -16.38 -9.93
C ARG A 128 -0.59 -15.23 -8.92
N TRP A 129 0.45 -15.07 -8.11
CA TRP A 129 0.52 -14.03 -7.10
C TRP A 129 0.91 -12.70 -7.72
N ALA A 130 0.63 -11.60 -7.02
CA ALA A 130 1.00 -10.28 -7.48
C ALA A 130 2.50 -10.00 -7.27
N ASP A 131 3.02 -9.03 -8.02
CA ASP A 131 4.42 -8.65 -7.99
C ASP A 131 4.73 -7.66 -6.86
N GLY A 132 5.80 -7.93 -6.13
CA GLY A 132 6.39 -7.02 -5.16
C GLY A 132 5.37 -6.47 -4.17
N ALA A 133 5.24 -5.15 -4.09
CA ALA A 133 4.36 -4.52 -3.11
C ALA A 133 2.86 -4.69 -3.43
N ALA A 134 2.50 -5.06 -4.67
CA ALA A 134 1.11 -5.16 -5.11
C ALA A 134 0.38 -6.36 -4.46
N GLY A 135 1.09 -7.38 -4.01
CA GLY A 135 0.50 -8.52 -3.28
C GLY A 135 0.32 -8.29 -1.79
N ILE A 136 0.64 -7.10 -1.28
CA ILE A 136 0.42 -6.69 0.12
C ILE A 136 -0.83 -5.82 0.18
N THR A 137 -1.94 -6.42 0.59
CA THR A 137 -3.26 -5.76 0.63
C THR A 137 -3.36 -4.85 1.86
N VAL A 138 -3.77 -3.60 1.66
CA VAL A 138 -4.04 -2.64 2.74
C VAL A 138 -5.56 -2.54 2.94
N PRO A 139 -6.09 -2.73 4.16
CA PRO A 139 -7.52 -2.64 4.41
C PRO A 139 -8.00 -1.18 4.38
N PRO A 140 -9.31 -0.95 4.18
CA PRO A 140 -9.90 0.38 4.37
C PRO A 140 -9.64 0.90 5.78
N ALA A 141 -9.33 2.19 5.91
CA ALA A 141 -9.05 2.82 7.19
C ALA A 141 -10.33 3.38 7.83
N GLY A 142 -10.46 3.15 9.13
CA GLY A 142 -11.47 3.74 10.00
C GLY A 142 -10.80 4.23 11.29
N ALA A 143 -11.40 5.24 11.94
CA ALA A 143 -10.88 5.77 13.19
C ALA A 143 -10.75 4.65 14.25
N THR A 144 -9.64 4.63 14.99
CA THR A 144 -9.33 3.56 15.95
C THR A 144 -8.32 4.09 16.96
N GLY A 145 -8.55 3.79 18.24
CA GLY A 145 -7.69 4.29 19.30
C GLY A 145 -7.58 5.82 19.30
N TRP A 146 -6.36 6.34 19.39
CA TRP A 146 -6.08 7.78 19.38
C TRP A 146 -6.14 8.43 17.98
N MET A 147 -6.25 7.63 16.92
CA MET A 147 -6.15 8.09 15.53
C MET A 147 -7.51 8.22 14.83
N ASP A 148 -7.67 9.31 14.08
CA ASP A 148 -8.71 9.43 13.07
C ASP A 148 -8.46 8.52 11.85
N ALA A 149 -9.44 8.41 10.95
CA ALA A 149 -9.34 7.52 9.79
C ALA A 149 -8.16 7.88 8.85
N ALA A 150 -7.82 9.16 8.70
CA ALA A 150 -6.73 9.59 7.83
C ALA A 150 -5.35 9.27 8.46
N GLN A 151 -5.25 9.35 9.78
CA GLN A 151 -4.08 8.91 10.55
C GLN A 151 -3.90 7.39 10.45
N VAL A 152 -4.96 6.61 10.64
CA VAL A 152 -4.94 5.14 10.47
C VAL A 152 -4.51 4.77 9.04
N GLU A 153 -5.01 5.47 8.02
CA GLU A 153 -4.63 5.22 6.63
C GLU A 153 -3.12 5.46 6.38
N ARG A 154 -2.53 6.50 7.00
CA ARG A 154 -1.09 6.76 6.94
C ARG A 154 -0.29 5.68 7.67
N ALA A 155 -0.72 5.28 8.86
CA ALA A 155 -0.12 4.20 9.64
C ALA A 155 -0.07 2.88 8.84
N LEU A 156 -1.21 2.49 8.24
CA LEU A 156 -1.28 1.31 7.39
C LEU A 156 -0.35 1.37 6.17
N ARG A 157 -0.27 2.53 5.50
CA ARG A 157 0.67 2.73 4.38
C ARG A 157 2.13 2.59 4.82
N GLN A 158 2.51 3.23 5.92
CA GLN A 158 3.88 3.16 6.44
C GLN A 158 4.24 1.75 6.95
N SER A 159 3.29 1.03 7.55
CA SER A 159 3.45 -0.40 7.89
C SER A 159 3.68 -1.26 6.65
N ARG A 160 2.98 -1.00 5.53
CA ARG A 160 3.28 -1.66 4.25
C ARG A 160 4.66 -1.27 3.73
N ASP A 161 5.04 0.01 3.81
CA ASP A 161 6.34 0.48 3.34
C ASP A 161 7.50 -0.15 4.13
N PHE A 162 7.32 -0.43 5.42
CA PHE A 162 8.27 -1.21 6.21
C PHE A 162 8.49 -2.62 5.62
N LEU A 163 7.41 -3.35 5.32
CA LEU A 163 7.51 -4.69 4.71
C LEU A 163 8.21 -4.64 3.35
N VAL A 164 7.92 -3.62 2.54
CA VAL A 164 8.59 -3.41 1.25
C VAL A 164 10.08 -3.11 1.45
N ALA A 165 10.42 -2.22 2.38
CA ALA A 165 11.80 -1.86 2.66
C ALA A 165 12.61 -3.02 3.25
N ALA A 166 11.97 -3.89 4.04
CA ALA A 166 12.58 -5.01 4.73
C ALA A 166 12.67 -6.29 3.90
N GLY A 167 11.68 -6.53 3.02
CA GLY A 167 11.54 -7.76 2.24
C GLY A 167 11.77 -7.61 0.73
N LEU A 168 11.60 -6.42 0.15
CA LEU A 168 11.62 -6.23 -1.32
C LEU A 168 12.72 -5.30 -1.81
N ASN A 169 13.42 -4.61 -0.91
CA ASN A 169 14.48 -3.70 -1.30
C ASN A 169 15.70 -4.47 -1.83
N SER A 170 16.06 -4.25 -3.09
CA SER A 170 17.14 -4.99 -3.77
C SER A 170 18.52 -4.86 -3.10
N ARG A 171 18.78 -3.76 -2.38
CA ARG A 171 20.02 -3.58 -1.60
C ARG A 171 19.99 -4.43 -0.34
N VAL A 172 18.86 -4.45 0.37
CA VAL A 172 18.65 -5.28 1.57
C VAL A 172 18.72 -6.76 1.23
N LEU A 173 18.08 -7.17 0.13
CA LEU A 173 18.14 -8.54 -0.37
C LEU A 173 19.57 -8.99 -0.68
N ARG A 174 20.46 -8.07 -1.07
CA ARG A 174 21.91 -8.32 -1.30
C ARG A 174 22.76 -8.15 -0.03
N GLY A 175 22.15 -8.05 1.14
CA GLY A 175 22.87 -7.96 2.41
C GLY A 175 23.28 -6.54 2.84
N GLU A 176 22.82 -5.48 2.17
CA GLU A 176 23.09 -4.12 2.63
C GLU A 176 22.24 -3.77 3.87
N ARG A 177 22.63 -2.72 4.60
CA ARG A 177 21.91 -2.27 5.82
C ARG A 177 20.52 -1.73 5.45
N PRO A 178 19.43 -2.15 6.12
CA PRO A 178 18.05 -1.77 5.79
C PRO A 178 17.66 -0.40 6.36
N ALA A 179 18.39 0.66 5.99
CA ALA A 179 18.22 2.00 6.56
C ALA A 179 16.78 2.54 6.45
N LYS A 180 16.10 2.31 5.31
CA LYS A 180 14.72 2.76 5.10
C LYS A 180 13.72 2.06 6.03
N ALA A 181 13.90 0.77 6.29
CA ALA A 181 13.03 0.03 7.20
C ALA A 181 13.28 0.44 8.65
N ILE A 182 14.55 0.59 9.04
CA ILE A 182 14.95 1.03 10.39
C ILE A 182 14.40 2.43 10.71
N ALA A 183 14.38 3.34 9.75
CA ALA A 183 13.85 4.70 9.94
C ALA A 183 12.34 4.75 10.26
N LEU A 184 11.60 3.66 10.04
CA LEU A 184 10.18 3.55 10.40
C LEU A 184 9.98 2.98 11.81
N LEU A 185 11.04 2.53 12.48
CA LEU A 185 10.97 1.94 13.81
C LEU A 185 11.20 2.99 14.88
N ASN A 186 10.48 2.87 16.00
CA ASN A 186 10.60 3.79 17.13
C ASN A 186 12.05 3.79 17.67
N PRO A 187 12.76 4.92 17.59
CA PRO A 187 14.14 5.00 18.06
C PRO A 187 14.27 4.89 19.59
N HIS A 188 13.17 5.04 20.33
CA HIS A 188 13.12 4.92 21.77
C HIS A 188 12.76 3.51 22.27
N GLN A 189 12.46 2.57 21.37
CA GLN A 189 12.24 1.16 21.72
C GLN A 189 13.59 0.44 21.93
N THR A 190 14.11 0.48 23.15
CA THR A 190 15.50 0.08 23.47
C THR A 190 15.83 -1.37 23.12
N ASP A 191 14.91 -2.30 23.34
CA ASP A 191 15.05 -3.73 23.02
C ASP A 191 15.20 -3.96 21.51
N VAL A 192 14.38 -3.28 20.71
CA VAL A 192 14.50 -3.34 19.24
C VAL A 192 15.78 -2.65 18.75
N GLN A 193 16.17 -1.52 19.34
CA GLN A 193 17.43 -0.86 18.96
C GLN A 193 18.65 -1.75 19.28
N GLU A 194 18.64 -2.45 20.42
CA GLU A 194 19.68 -3.41 20.77
C GLU A 194 19.71 -4.61 19.82
N TYR A 195 18.54 -5.16 19.49
CA TYR A 195 18.41 -6.20 18.47
C TYR A 195 19.00 -5.72 17.14
N LEU A 196 18.61 -4.55 16.62
CA LEU A 196 19.09 -4.02 15.34
C LEU A 196 20.60 -3.78 15.33
N ARG A 197 21.16 -3.29 16.45
CA ARG A 197 22.60 -3.10 16.60
C ARG A 197 23.34 -4.42 16.52
N THR A 198 22.83 -5.45 17.18
CA THR A 198 23.47 -6.77 17.28
C THR A 198 23.29 -7.58 16.00
N ALA A 199 22.07 -7.68 15.49
CA ALA A 199 21.70 -8.45 14.29
C ALA A 199 22.36 -7.94 13.01
N LEU A 200 22.70 -6.65 12.95
CA LEU A 200 23.36 -6.02 11.80
C LEU A 200 24.83 -5.68 12.07
N SER A 201 25.43 -6.28 13.10
CA SER A 201 26.86 -6.20 13.39
C SER A 201 27.64 -7.27 12.62
N SER A 202 28.96 -7.31 12.82
CA SER A 202 29.82 -8.38 12.29
C SER A 202 29.84 -9.64 13.18
N THR A 203 29.10 -9.66 14.28
CA THR A 203 29.02 -10.82 15.19
C THR A 203 28.18 -11.94 14.57
N ALA A 204 28.54 -13.19 14.84
CA ALA A 204 27.75 -14.34 14.41
C ALA A 204 26.33 -14.26 14.99
N PRO A 205 25.28 -14.39 14.17
CA PRO A 205 23.91 -14.34 14.65
C PRO A 205 23.57 -15.57 15.49
N THR A 206 22.68 -15.36 16.45
CA THR A 206 21.99 -16.45 17.15
C THR A 206 20.53 -16.43 16.76
N ASP A 207 19.76 -17.40 17.21
CA ASP A 207 18.33 -17.49 16.93
C ASP A 207 17.55 -16.23 17.32
N LYS A 208 18.00 -15.54 18.37
CA LYS A 208 17.38 -14.32 18.90
C LYS A 208 17.88 -13.04 18.21
N THR A 209 19.04 -13.11 17.56
CA THR A 209 19.69 -11.96 16.93
C THR A 209 19.88 -12.15 15.42
N ASP A 210 19.18 -13.12 14.83
CA ASP A 210 19.22 -13.32 13.39
C ASP A 210 18.52 -12.13 12.70
N PRO A 211 19.19 -11.36 11.82
CA PRO A 211 18.56 -10.29 11.06
C PRO A 211 17.43 -10.79 10.14
N LEU A 212 17.35 -12.09 9.82
CA LEU A 212 16.29 -12.67 9.00
C LEU A 212 14.90 -12.55 9.62
N LEU A 213 14.80 -12.42 10.94
CA LEU A 213 13.52 -12.23 11.63
C LEU A 213 12.78 -11.01 11.08
N LEU A 214 13.49 -9.91 10.78
CA LEU A 214 12.91 -8.70 10.20
C LEU A 214 13.25 -8.50 8.73
N PHE A 215 14.43 -8.89 8.26
CA PHE A 215 14.95 -8.50 6.95
C PHE A 215 15.30 -9.70 6.08
N SER A 216 14.74 -9.77 4.87
CA SER A 216 15.11 -10.84 3.93
C SER A 216 16.46 -10.53 3.27
N ARG A 217 17.41 -11.48 3.35
CA ARG A 217 18.81 -11.25 2.99
C ARG A 217 19.43 -12.49 2.36
N PHE A 218 20.14 -12.31 1.25
CA PHE A 218 20.92 -13.35 0.58
C PHE A 218 22.39 -12.92 0.53
N ARG A 219 23.31 -13.89 0.58
CA ARG A 219 24.74 -13.62 0.47
C ARG A 219 25.11 -13.53 -1.02
N PRO A 220 25.55 -12.38 -1.56
CA PRO A 220 25.76 -12.22 -3.00
C PRO A 220 26.79 -13.17 -3.62
N GLY A 221 27.74 -13.67 -2.82
CA GLY A 221 28.73 -14.66 -3.26
C GLY A 221 28.21 -16.11 -3.29
N GLN A 222 26.98 -16.36 -2.81
CA GLN A 222 26.36 -17.69 -2.78
C GLN A 222 25.09 -17.74 -3.63
N SER A 223 24.25 -16.72 -3.56
CA SER A 223 22.95 -16.70 -4.22
C SER A 223 22.70 -15.36 -4.91
N ARG A 224 22.03 -15.41 -6.06
CA ARG A 224 21.56 -14.24 -6.81
C ARG A 224 20.07 -14.38 -7.08
N LEU A 225 19.34 -13.28 -6.95
CA LEU A 225 17.93 -13.21 -7.37
C LEU A 225 17.81 -13.43 -8.88
N VAL A 226 16.80 -14.20 -9.29
CA VAL A 226 16.42 -14.39 -10.70
C VAL A 226 15.43 -13.30 -11.09
N GLY A 227 15.83 -12.42 -12.00
CA GLY A 227 15.04 -11.24 -12.37
C GLY A 227 14.97 -10.19 -11.25
N ASP A 228 13.99 -9.30 -11.36
CA ASP A 228 13.70 -8.21 -10.43
C ASP A 228 12.34 -8.37 -9.71
N VAL A 229 11.63 -9.47 -9.99
CA VAL A 229 10.31 -9.76 -9.45
C VAL A 229 10.40 -10.71 -8.26
N VAL A 230 9.78 -10.30 -7.15
CA VAL A 230 9.45 -11.17 -6.01
C VAL A 230 7.93 -11.31 -6.00
N ARG A 231 7.41 -12.55 -5.97
CA ARG A 231 5.96 -12.75 -5.83
C ARG A 231 5.56 -12.60 -4.37
N THR A 232 4.47 -11.88 -4.12
CA THR A 232 3.97 -11.69 -2.76
C THR A 232 2.49 -11.97 -2.65
N ARG A 233 2.09 -12.40 -1.45
CA ARG A 233 0.70 -12.55 -1.09
C ARG A 233 0.50 -12.35 0.40
N GLY A 234 -0.40 -11.44 0.75
CA GLY A 234 -0.77 -11.21 2.13
C GLY A 234 -1.62 -9.96 2.31
N ARG A 235 -1.82 -9.60 3.57
CA ARG A 235 -2.61 -8.43 3.94
C ARG A 235 -2.15 -7.81 5.25
N LEU A 236 -2.58 -6.57 5.44
CA LEU A 236 -2.60 -5.94 6.74
C LEU A 236 -4.00 -6.08 7.37
N THR A 237 -4.04 -6.18 8.68
CA THR A 237 -5.23 -5.96 9.51
C THR A 237 -4.86 -5.02 10.64
N TYR A 238 -5.84 -4.39 11.27
CA TYR A 238 -5.56 -3.54 12.41
C TYR A 238 -6.69 -3.58 13.44
N ARG A 239 -6.35 -3.21 14.67
CA ARG A 239 -7.27 -3.10 15.81
C ARG A 239 -6.76 -2.06 16.80
N GLU A 240 -7.59 -1.68 17.76
CA GLU A 240 -7.11 -0.93 18.92
C GLU A 240 -6.19 -1.82 19.76
N GLY A 241 -5.02 -1.28 20.09
CA GLY A 241 -4.00 -1.87 20.94
C GLY A 241 -4.09 -1.33 22.37
N LYS A 242 -3.01 -1.55 23.14
CA LYS A 242 -2.92 -1.00 24.51
C LYS A 242 -2.71 0.52 24.45
N ARG A 243 -3.18 1.24 25.49
CA ARG A 243 -3.00 2.70 25.63
C ARG A 243 -3.44 3.48 24.38
N GLY A 244 -4.57 3.07 23.80
CA GLY A 244 -5.15 3.72 22.63
C GLY A 244 -4.35 3.57 21.33
N ALA A 245 -3.27 2.78 21.28
CA ALA A 245 -2.48 2.59 20.08
C ALA A 245 -3.29 1.97 18.93
N VAL A 246 -2.87 2.19 17.69
CA VAL A 246 -3.36 1.41 16.53
C VAL A 246 -2.38 0.28 16.27
N GLU A 247 -2.79 -0.96 16.52
CA GLU A 247 -1.96 -2.13 16.30
C GLU A 247 -2.24 -2.72 14.92
N VAL A 248 -1.22 -2.70 14.05
CA VAL A 248 -1.27 -3.22 12.69
C VAL A 248 -0.58 -4.58 12.65
N THR A 249 -1.30 -5.62 12.25
CA THR A 249 -0.75 -6.96 11.98
C THR A 249 -0.56 -7.12 10.47
N ALA A 250 0.64 -7.49 10.07
CA ALA A 250 0.98 -7.89 8.72
C ALA A 250 1.21 -9.40 8.66
N ASP A 251 0.54 -10.13 7.78
CA ASP A 251 0.84 -11.53 7.45
C ASP A 251 1.08 -11.61 5.93
N VAL A 252 2.34 -11.74 5.54
CA VAL A 252 2.77 -11.68 4.14
C VAL A 252 3.75 -12.80 3.84
N THR A 253 3.49 -13.53 2.75
CA THR A 253 4.43 -14.48 2.15
C THR A 253 5.14 -13.84 0.95
N PHE A 254 6.46 -14.01 0.92
CA PHE A 254 7.36 -13.60 -0.15
C PHE A 254 7.97 -14.84 -0.79
N VAL A 255 8.08 -14.84 -2.12
CA VAL A 255 8.72 -15.92 -2.87
C VAL A 255 9.86 -15.33 -3.68
N TYR A 256 11.08 -15.66 -3.27
CA TYR A 256 12.32 -15.19 -3.87
C TYR A 256 12.88 -16.29 -4.77
N PRO A 257 12.84 -16.13 -6.11
CA PRO A 257 13.55 -17.04 -6.98
C PRO A 257 15.04 -16.71 -6.97
N VAL A 258 15.87 -17.72 -6.72
CA VAL A 258 17.32 -17.57 -6.58
C VAL A 258 18.05 -18.65 -7.34
N THR A 259 19.24 -18.29 -7.82
CA THR A 259 20.19 -19.16 -8.52
C THR A 259 21.56 -19.07 -7.84
N PRO A 260 22.44 -20.09 -7.95
CA PRO A 260 23.81 -19.99 -7.46
C PRO A 260 24.52 -18.77 -8.06
N ALA A 261 25.33 -18.07 -7.26
CA ALA A 261 26.04 -16.88 -7.73
C ALA A 261 27.10 -17.17 -8.82
N GLY A 262 27.67 -18.39 -8.80
CA GLY A 262 28.70 -18.84 -9.74
C GLY A 262 28.16 -19.50 -11.01
N ASP A 263 26.85 -19.78 -11.08
CA ASP A 263 26.23 -20.42 -12.25
C ASP A 263 25.38 -19.39 -13.01
N SER A 264 25.71 -19.24 -14.29
CA SER A 264 25.03 -18.31 -15.21
C SER A 264 24.64 -18.99 -16.52
N GLY A 265 24.71 -20.32 -16.58
CA GLY A 265 24.24 -21.09 -17.71
C GLY A 265 22.72 -20.96 -17.90
N GLN A 266 22.23 -21.25 -19.11
CA GLN A 266 20.79 -21.25 -19.38
C GLN A 266 20.03 -22.30 -18.56
N ASP A 267 20.75 -23.32 -18.09
CA ASP A 267 20.25 -24.42 -17.28
C ASP A 267 20.54 -24.25 -15.78
N ALA A 268 20.96 -23.05 -15.34
CA ALA A 268 21.26 -22.80 -13.93
C ALA A 268 20.03 -23.10 -13.06
N GLU A 269 20.29 -23.80 -11.96
CA GLU A 269 19.24 -24.21 -11.03
C GLU A 269 18.52 -22.98 -10.44
N VAL A 270 17.19 -23.02 -10.44
CA VAL A 270 16.36 -22.03 -9.76
C VAL A 270 15.69 -22.67 -8.57
N VAL A 271 15.94 -22.12 -7.38
CA VAL A 271 15.26 -22.48 -6.14
C VAL A 271 14.38 -21.31 -5.72
N ARG A 272 13.18 -21.58 -5.19
CA ARG A 272 12.34 -20.55 -4.59
C ARG A 272 12.49 -20.59 -3.07
N THR A 273 13.08 -19.56 -2.49
CA THR A 273 13.06 -19.34 -1.04
C THR A 273 11.72 -18.69 -0.69
N ILE A 274 10.90 -19.40 0.08
CA ILE A 274 9.54 -18.98 0.43
C ILE A 274 9.55 -18.56 1.89
N VAL A 275 9.09 -17.34 2.16
CA VAL A 275 9.22 -16.69 3.46
C VAL A 275 7.87 -16.11 3.86
N ARG A 276 7.22 -16.68 4.87
CA ARG A 276 6.05 -16.08 5.49
C ARG A 276 6.48 -15.31 6.74
N ARG A 277 6.05 -14.06 6.84
CA ARG A 277 6.34 -13.20 7.98
C ARG A 277 5.06 -12.65 8.57
N GLU A 278 4.91 -12.82 9.87
CA GLU A 278 3.90 -12.12 10.66
C GLU A 278 4.59 -11.03 11.49
N VAL A 279 4.16 -9.77 11.35
CA VAL A 279 4.71 -8.65 12.13
C VAL A 279 3.57 -7.86 12.74
N VAL A 280 3.64 -7.62 14.04
CA VAL A 280 2.71 -6.75 14.76
C VAL A 280 3.41 -5.44 15.09
N MET A 281 2.89 -4.34 14.55
CA MET A 281 3.42 -2.98 14.66
C MET A 281 2.45 -2.12 15.47
N SER A 282 2.91 -1.53 16.57
CA SER A 282 2.13 -0.59 17.39
C SER A 282 2.41 0.84 16.94
N TRP A 283 1.36 1.52 16.48
CA TRP A 283 1.36 2.97 16.28
C TRP A 283 0.90 3.63 17.57
N ASP A 284 1.87 3.82 18.46
CA ASP A 284 1.65 4.25 19.84
C ASP A 284 1.06 5.66 19.93
N ASP A 285 0.24 5.90 20.96
CA ASP A 285 -0.22 7.25 21.32
C ASP A 285 0.96 8.03 21.90
N PRO A 286 1.40 9.15 21.26
CA PRO A 286 2.51 9.95 21.75
C PRO A 286 2.24 10.62 23.10
N ALA A 287 0.99 10.70 23.56
CA ALA A 287 0.66 11.14 24.91
C ALA A 287 0.98 10.08 25.99
N GLU A 288 1.01 8.80 25.61
CA GLU A 288 1.15 7.65 26.52
C GLU A 288 2.49 6.92 26.38
N VAL A 289 3.19 7.11 25.25
CA VAL A 289 4.43 6.40 24.90
C VAL A 289 5.44 7.35 24.28
N ILE A 290 6.70 7.25 24.70
CA ILE A 290 7.81 7.98 24.07
C ILE A 290 8.08 7.38 22.69
N THR A 291 7.79 8.15 21.64
CA THR A 291 7.96 7.78 20.24
C THR A 291 8.27 9.02 19.40
N GLU A 292 8.72 8.83 18.16
CA GLU A 292 8.91 9.90 17.18
C GLU A 292 7.79 9.90 16.11
N PRO A 293 7.40 11.07 15.59
CA PRO A 293 6.39 11.15 14.53
C PRO A 293 6.74 10.28 13.31
N GLY A 294 5.77 9.45 12.88
CA GLY A 294 5.94 8.58 11.72
C GLY A 294 6.74 7.30 11.98
N THR A 295 7.02 6.98 13.25
CA THR A 295 7.65 5.73 13.67
C THR A 295 6.67 4.84 14.42
N MET A 296 6.94 3.53 14.42
CA MET A 296 6.13 2.52 15.08
C MET A 296 7.00 1.61 15.96
N SER A 297 6.43 1.07 17.03
CA SER A 297 7.10 0.06 17.85
C SER A 297 6.78 -1.35 17.32
N LEU A 298 7.73 -2.29 17.41
CA LEU A 298 7.47 -3.70 17.10
C LEU A 298 6.98 -4.42 18.36
N VAL A 299 5.83 -5.08 18.24
CA VAL A 299 5.22 -5.85 19.33
C VAL A 299 5.64 -7.32 19.24
N SER A 300 5.56 -7.89 18.04
CA SER A 300 6.03 -9.25 17.77
C SER A 300 6.40 -9.39 16.30
N TYR A 301 7.26 -10.37 16.03
CA TYR A 301 7.63 -10.76 14.69
C TYR A 301 7.91 -12.26 14.67
N ALA A 302 7.30 -12.96 13.71
CA ALA A 302 7.47 -14.37 13.49
C ALA A 302 7.83 -14.63 12.03
N LEU A 303 8.64 -15.67 11.82
CA LEU A 303 9.19 -16.02 10.53
C LEU A 303 9.00 -17.53 10.34
N ASP A 304 8.44 -17.91 9.20
CA ASP A 304 8.45 -19.27 8.70
C ASP A 304 9.08 -19.28 7.30
N THR A 305 9.99 -20.22 7.05
CA THR A 305 10.77 -20.25 5.82
C THR A 305 10.96 -21.64 5.28
N THR A 306 10.93 -21.74 3.95
CA THR A 306 11.29 -22.93 3.19
C THR A 306 12.38 -22.55 2.20
N ASN A 307 13.35 -23.45 2.00
CA ASN A 307 14.56 -23.20 1.20
C ASN A 307 15.34 -21.96 1.68
N GLY A 308 15.25 -21.65 2.98
CA GLY A 308 15.94 -20.55 3.64
C GLY A 308 17.22 -20.98 4.38
N GLY A 309 17.48 -22.28 4.46
CA GLY A 309 18.55 -22.86 5.27
C GLY A 309 17.99 -23.63 6.47
N CYS A 310 18.67 -24.72 6.81
CA CYS A 310 18.25 -25.71 7.81
C CYS A 310 19.20 -25.80 9.01
N SER A 311 20.30 -25.06 8.97
CA SER A 311 21.38 -25.08 9.95
C SER A 311 21.29 -23.86 10.87
N ALA A 312 22.27 -23.72 11.76
CA ALA A 312 22.40 -22.57 12.64
C ALA A 312 22.30 -21.22 11.88
N PRO A 313 21.74 -20.17 12.52
CA PRO A 313 21.60 -18.85 11.93
C PRO A 313 22.89 -18.33 11.29
N THR A 314 22.78 -17.83 10.05
CA THR A 314 23.91 -17.20 9.36
C THR A 314 23.70 -15.72 9.06
N GLY A 315 22.49 -15.20 9.32
CA GLY A 315 22.08 -13.83 8.97
C GLY A 315 21.71 -13.65 7.49
N TYR A 316 21.70 -14.75 6.74
CA TYR A 316 21.38 -14.82 5.32
C TYR A 316 20.65 -16.14 5.05
N PHE A 317 19.71 -16.10 4.11
CA PHE A 317 19.13 -17.32 3.57
C PHE A 317 20.19 -18.15 2.86
N VAL A 318 20.12 -19.46 3.04
CA VAL A 318 21.01 -20.46 2.43
C VAL A 318 20.16 -21.44 1.61
N PRO A 319 19.81 -21.09 0.36
CA PRO A 319 19.07 -21.97 -0.53
C PRO A 319 19.83 -23.28 -0.78
N PRO A 320 19.15 -24.45 -0.75
CA PRO A 320 19.78 -25.76 -0.86
C PRO A 320 20.08 -26.15 -2.32
N PHE A 321 20.93 -25.40 -3.00
CA PHE A 321 21.32 -25.72 -4.38
C PHE A 321 21.98 -27.10 -4.48
N GLY A 322 21.68 -27.84 -5.54
CA GLY A 322 22.21 -29.19 -5.81
C GLY A 322 21.66 -30.30 -4.91
N ALA A 323 20.69 -30.02 -4.05
CA ALA A 323 20.14 -30.98 -3.08
C ALA A 323 18.80 -31.63 -3.50
N ALA A 324 18.34 -31.37 -4.74
CA ALA A 324 17.04 -31.82 -5.23
C ALA A 324 16.86 -33.36 -5.20
N ASP A 325 17.94 -34.12 -5.25
CA ASP A 325 17.94 -35.59 -5.26
C ASP A 325 18.23 -36.22 -3.88
N GLU A 326 18.53 -35.43 -2.84
CA GLU A 326 18.98 -35.94 -1.53
C GLU A 326 17.90 -35.92 -0.43
N GLN A 327 16.72 -35.34 -0.69
CA GLN A 327 15.68 -35.13 0.33
C GLN A 327 14.61 -36.22 0.30
N SER A 328 14.92 -37.41 0.83
CA SER A 328 13.91 -38.37 1.28
C SER A 328 13.65 -38.20 2.78
N ALA A 329 12.86 -37.19 3.15
CA ALA A 329 12.22 -37.23 4.46
C ALA A 329 10.98 -38.16 4.39
N ASP A 330 10.68 -38.89 5.46
CA ASP A 330 9.41 -39.59 5.61
C ASP A 330 8.25 -38.63 5.33
N GLU A 331 7.19 -39.07 4.63
CA GLU A 331 6.03 -38.23 4.25
C GLU A 331 5.40 -37.47 5.44
N ALA A 332 5.63 -37.95 6.67
CA ALA A 332 5.22 -37.31 7.92
C ALA A 332 5.85 -35.93 8.18
N HIS A 333 6.95 -35.57 7.50
CA HIS A 333 7.67 -34.29 7.65
C HIS A 333 7.56 -33.42 6.39
N HIS A 334 6.54 -33.66 5.56
CA HIS A 334 6.23 -32.82 4.41
C HIS A 334 5.45 -31.58 4.83
N VAL A 335 5.98 -30.41 4.47
CA VAL A 335 5.31 -29.12 4.66
C VAL A 335 5.00 -28.53 3.29
N ASP A 336 3.79 -28.02 3.14
CA ASP A 336 3.41 -27.21 2.00
C ASP A 336 3.73 -25.73 2.31
N PRO A 337 4.77 -25.14 1.68
CA PRO A 337 5.19 -23.77 1.97
C PRO A 337 4.17 -22.71 1.56
N TYR A 338 3.14 -23.09 0.81
CA TYR A 338 2.05 -22.22 0.39
C TYR A 338 0.80 -22.37 1.26
N ASP A 339 0.77 -23.31 2.21
CA ASP A 339 -0.32 -23.43 3.18
C ASP A 339 -0.21 -22.34 4.25
N ARG A 340 -1.02 -21.31 4.08
CA ARG A 340 -1.11 -20.17 5.00
C ARG A 340 -2.30 -20.28 5.96
N SER A 341 -2.96 -21.45 6.02
CA SER A 341 -4.18 -21.64 6.80
C SER A 341 -3.95 -21.77 8.31
N LYS A 342 -2.74 -22.16 8.69
CA LYS A 342 -2.32 -22.29 10.08
C LYS A 342 -1.59 -21.02 10.53
N PRO A 343 -1.64 -20.64 11.81
CA PRO A 343 -0.78 -19.58 12.32
C PRO A 343 0.70 -19.98 12.16
N ILE A 344 1.58 -18.98 12.03
CA ILE A 344 3.01 -19.24 12.26
C ILE A 344 3.13 -19.63 13.73
N GLY A 345 3.81 -20.74 14.04
CA GLY A 345 4.06 -21.10 15.43
C GLY A 345 4.73 -19.92 16.12
N MET A 346 4.08 -19.33 17.13
CA MET A 346 4.73 -18.35 18.02
C MET A 346 5.67 -19.13 18.95
N GLY A 347 6.77 -19.61 18.38
CA GLY A 347 7.95 -19.96 19.13
C GLY A 347 8.71 -18.66 19.41
N ASP A 348 8.91 -18.40 20.68
CA ASP A 348 9.84 -17.46 21.28
C ASP A 348 11.28 -17.65 20.77
N GLY A 349 11.54 -17.36 19.49
CA GLY A 349 12.84 -17.55 18.85
C GLY A 349 13.19 -19.04 18.76
N THR A 350 13.07 -19.61 17.55
CA THR A 350 13.52 -20.97 17.21
C THR A 350 13.11 -22.08 18.18
N ALA A 351 11.96 -22.68 17.91
CA ALA A 351 11.81 -24.13 18.06
C ALA A 351 10.40 -24.49 17.57
N ALA A 352 10.32 -25.07 16.37
CA ALA A 352 9.70 -26.38 16.39
C ALA A 352 10.55 -27.20 17.36
N THR A 353 9.98 -27.64 18.47
CA THR A 353 10.60 -28.62 19.34
C THR A 353 10.86 -29.86 18.50
N GLY A 354 12.07 -29.95 17.95
CA GLY A 354 12.49 -30.98 17.02
C GLY A 354 13.56 -30.44 16.07
N ASP A 355 14.77 -30.97 16.20
CA ASP A 355 15.91 -30.91 15.27
C ASP A 355 15.59 -31.28 13.79
N SER A 356 14.32 -31.37 13.39
CA SER A 356 13.93 -31.91 12.10
C SER A 356 13.60 -30.78 11.12
N CYS A 357 14.52 -30.52 10.21
CA CYS A 357 14.17 -29.85 8.98
C CYS A 357 13.11 -30.64 8.21
N ALA A 358 12.03 -29.95 7.83
CA ALA A 358 10.96 -30.50 7.01
C ALA A 358 11.30 -30.38 5.52
N THR A 359 10.79 -31.33 4.72
CA THR A 359 10.93 -31.28 3.25
C THR A 359 9.72 -30.58 2.63
N ALA A 360 9.97 -29.68 1.69
CA ALA A 360 8.91 -28.92 1.05
C ALA A 360 8.45 -29.56 -0.25
N THR A 361 7.16 -29.88 -0.34
CA THR A 361 6.62 -30.73 -1.42
C THR A 361 6.37 -30.00 -2.74
N ARG A 362 6.49 -28.67 -2.80
CA ARG A 362 6.10 -27.83 -3.97
C ARG A 362 7.03 -26.63 -4.20
N SER A 363 8.28 -26.76 -3.76
CA SER A 363 9.19 -25.63 -3.55
C SER A 363 9.82 -25.06 -4.79
#